data_AF-W5M9H6-F1
#
_entry.id   AF-W5M9H6-F1
#
_cell.length_a   1.000
_cell.length_b   1.000
_cell.length_c   1.000
_cell.angle_alpha   90.00
_cell.angle_beta   90.00
_cell.angle_gamma   90.00
#
_symmetry.space_group_name_H-M   'P 1'
#
loop_
_entity.id
_entity.type
_entity.pdbx_description
1 polymer ?
#
loop_
_entity_poly.entity_id
_entity_poly.type
_entity_poly.pdbx_seq_one_letter_code
_entity_poly.pdbx_strand_id
1 'polypeptide(L)'
;LFVLQVYSEFCFIVFTDSLGDLSKDALKQRLQELTEEVDVLHSELEVAQRQLEGKQEALKILQSRAVFDKATTHTKTLLQKSEERNKVLEKEVNALQWEITFNQVQFRNVEQSWKDKYDRVCSDNKSLGDSLEDKASELRQVKSENAYLSQQCLELLAMLNVKEQKMFQGSLPARSSMVREGTALELAVLGACNCSTSEEEPCPCAQSAAASRKQVLQLRQELDVQKKRKEEAYVTADAFRIAFEQQLKRRSDQTFRLTETEGHLRKDVPRARKEEGMSGSLSVAQRLKGLLLSTAEGRKLEIQDDPAETLQMLVDLLNDKEEALAHQRKVSYMLARNSEELERRL
;
A
#
# COMPACT_ATOMS: atom_id res chain seq x y z
N LEU A 1 -61.22 23.74 -48.94
CA LEU A 1 -62.34 23.30 -49.80
C LEU A 1 -63.46 24.33 -49.83
N PHE A 2 -64.08 24.69 -48.71
CA PHE A 2 -65.15 25.71 -48.67
C PHE A 2 -64.72 27.11 -49.17
N VAL A 3 -63.51 27.57 -48.83
CA VAL A 3 -63.02 28.91 -49.23
C VAL A 3 -62.75 29.00 -50.75
N LEU A 4 -62.29 27.91 -51.38
CA LEU A 4 -62.07 27.86 -52.84
C LEU A 4 -63.39 27.85 -53.61
N GLN A 5 -64.44 27.28 -53.04
CA GLN A 5 -65.77 27.20 -53.67
C GLN A 5 -66.50 28.54 -53.62
N VAL A 6 -66.37 29.29 -52.51
CA VAL A 6 -66.92 30.64 -52.40
C VAL A 6 -66.18 31.63 -53.31
N TYR A 7 -64.87 31.52 -53.47
CA TYR A 7 -64.12 32.34 -54.44
C TYR A 7 -64.52 32.04 -55.89
N SER A 8 -64.83 30.78 -56.21
CA SER A 8 -65.29 30.39 -57.54
C SER A 8 -66.68 30.96 -57.87
N GLU A 9 -67.63 30.89 -56.94
CA GLU A 9 -68.98 31.45 -57.15
C GLU A 9 -68.97 32.98 -57.19
N PHE A 10 -68.17 33.63 -56.36
CA PHE A 10 -68.08 35.10 -56.33
C PHE A 10 -67.43 35.67 -57.60
N CYS A 11 -66.39 35.01 -58.15
CA CYS A 11 -65.83 35.39 -59.44
C CYS A 11 -66.82 35.18 -60.60
N PHE A 12 -67.63 34.13 -60.55
CA PHE A 12 -68.59 33.82 -61.62
C PHE A 12 -69.74 34.86 -61.68
N ILE A 13 -70.19 35.34 -60.51
CA ILE A 13 -71.25 36.36 -60.40
C ILE A 13 -70.73 37.74 -60.82
N VAL A 14 -69.52 38.14 -60.41
CA VAL A 14 -68.95 39.44 -60.82
C VAL A 14 -68.62 39.50 -62.32
N PHE A 15 -68.26 38.36 -62.93
CA PHE A 15 -67.98 38.29 -64.36
C PHE A 15 -69.23 38.39 -65.24
N THR A 16 -70.41 38.01 -64.72
CA THR A 16 -71.66 38.00 -65.48
C THR A 16 -72.39 39.35 -65.47
N ASP A 17 -72.31 40.13 -64.38
CA ASP A 17 -72.92 41.46 -64.31
C ASP A 17 -72.20 42.54 -65.16
N SER A 18 -70.93 42.34 -65.49
CA SER A 18 -70.13 43.28 -66.32
C SER A 18 -70.24 43.00 -67.83
N LEU A 19 -70.76 41.84 -68.23
CA LEU A 19 -70.75 41.37 -69.62
C LEU A 19 -71.99 41.77 -70.44
N GLY A 20 -73.06 42.22 -69.78
CA GLY A 20 -74.38 42.40 -70.39
C GLY A 20 -74.54 43.61 -71.32
N ASP A 21 -73.64 44.59 -71.26
CA ASP A 21 -73.77 45.90 -71.94
C ASP A 21 -72.60 46.22 -72.91
N LEU A 22 -71.79 45.21 -73.25
CA LEU A 22 -70.60 45.37 -74.08
C LEU A 22 -70.87 44.97 -75.54
N SER A 23 -70.44 45.80 -76.49
CA SER A 23 -70.51 45.45 -77.92
C SER A 23 -69.66 44.20 -78.20
N LYS A 24 -70.00 43.43 -79.24
CA LYS A 24 -69.28 42.20 -79.64
C LYS A 24 -67.76 42.43 -79.79
N ASP A 25 -67.35 43.65 -80.15
CA ASP A 25 -65.94 44.01 -80.29
C ASP A 25 -65.28 44.36 -78.95
N ALA A 26 -66.00 44.97 -78.01
CA ALA A 26 -65.51 45.19 -76.64
C ALA A 26 -65.33 43.87 -75.86
N LEU A 27 -66.21 42.87 -76.08
CA LEU A 27 -66.06 41.54 -75.50
C LEU A 27 -64.83 40.81 -76.05
N LYS A 28 -64.57 40.89 -77.36
CA LYS A 28 -63.36 40.31 -77.98
C LYS A 28 -62.08 40.97 -77.46
N GLN A 29 -62.09 42.29 -77.34
CA GLN A 29 -60.96 43.04 -76.79
C GLN A 29 -60.70 42.63 -75.34
N ARG A 30 -61.75 42.50 -74.52
CA ARG A 30 -61.61 42.05 -73.13
C ARG A 30 -61.09 40.62 -73.01
N LEU A 31 -61.53 39.72 -73.89
CA LEU A 31 -61.03 38.35 -73.98
C LEU A 31 -59.56 38.31 -74.38
N GLN A 32 -59.15 39.17 -75.31
CA GLN A 32 -57.75 39.30 -75.72
C GLN A 32 -56.89 39.86 -74.59
N GLU A 33 -57.32 40.94 -73.92
CA GLU A 33 -56.67 41.51 -72.73
C GLU A 33 -56.50 40.47 -71.61
N LEU A 34 -57.55 39.69 -71.33
CA LEU A 34 -57.48 38.61 -70.33
C LEU A 34 -56.52 37.49 -70.74
N THR A 35 -56.42 37.19 -72.04
CA THR A 35 -55.47 36.18 -72.54
C THR A 35 -54.03 36.68 -72.40
N GLU A 36 -53.77 37.93 -72.77
CA GLU A 36 -52.47 38.58 -72.60
C GLU A 36 -52.08 38.67 -71.11
N GLU A 37 -53.03 38.98 -70.22
CA GLU A 37 -52.82 39.00 -68.77
C GLU A 37 -52.48 37.60 -68.22
N VAL A 38 -53.17 36.56 -68.69
CA VAL A 38 -52.87 35.16 -68.31
C VAL A 38 -51.47 34.75 -68.78
N ASP A 39 -51.06 35.13 -69.99
CA ASP A 39 -49.73 34.83 -70.52
C ASP A 39 -48.61 35.55 -69.73
N VAL A 40 -48.86 36.81 -69.32
CA VAL A 40 -47.96 37.56 -68.44
C VAL A 40 -47.86 36.90 -67.07
N LEU A 41 -48.98 36.57 -66.44
CA LEU A 41 -49.00 35.90 -65.13
C LEU A 41 -48.34 34.52 -65.18
N HIS A 42 -48.53 33.77 -66.25
CA HIS A 42 -47.85 32.48 -66.45
C HIS A 42 -46.33 32.67 -66.54
N SER A 43 -45.87 33.68 -67.28
CA SER A 43 -44.45 34.02 -67.39
C SER A 43 -43.85 34.46 -66.04
N GLU A 44 -44.57 35.29 -65.28
CA GLU A 44 -44.18 35.71 -63.93
C GLU A 44 -44.11 34.54 -62.95
N LEU A 45 -45.10 33.62 -63.01
CA LEU A 45 -45.11 32.41 -62.20
C LEU A 45 -43.92 31.51 -62.51
N GLU A 46 -43.58 31.34 -63.79
CA GLU A 46 -42.43 30.53 -64.21
C GLU A 46 -41.10 31.15 -63.74
N VAL A 47 -40.98 32.48 -63.79
CA VAL A 47 -39.82 33.21 -63.24
C VAL A 47 -39.75 33.03 -61.72
N ALA A 48 -40.87 33.17 -61.01
CA ALA A 48 -40.94 32.99 -59.57
C ALA A 48 -40.59 31.54 -59.16
N GLN A 49 -41.03 30.54 -59.93
CA GLN A 49 -40.72 29.14 -59.71
C GLN A 49 -39.21 28.87 -59.88
N ARG A 50 -38.60 29.33 -60.98
CA ARG A 50 -37.15 29.23 -61.19
C ARG A 50 -36.36 29.94 -60.08
N GLN A 51 -36.82 31.10 -59.62
CA GLN A 51 -36.20 31.80 -58.48
C GLN A 51 -36.32 31.03 -57.17
N LEU A 52 -37.46 30.39 -56.92
CA LEU A 52 -37.66 29.55 -55.75
C LEU A 52 -36.75 28.32 -55.78
N GLU A 53 -36.66 27.64 -56.92
CA GLU A 53 -35.76 26.51 -57.15
C GLU A 53 -34.29 26.92 -56.91
N GLY A 54 -33.85 28.05 -57.47
CA GLY A 54 -32.52 28.61 -57.21
C GLY A 54 -32.26 28.93 -55.73
N LYS A 55 -33.24 29.49 -55.01
CA LYS A 55 -33.13 29.71 -53.56
C LYS A 55 -33.05 28.40 -52.77
N GLN A 56 -33.79 27.37 -53.17
CA GLN A 56 -33.75 26.05 -52.53
C GLN A 56 -32.40 25.37 -52.73
N GLU A 57 -31.80 25.45 -53.92
CA GLU A 57 -30.46 24.92 -54.19
C GLU A 57 -29.37 25.67 -53.40
N ALA A 58 -29.43 27.01 -53.38
CA ALA A 58 -28.52 27.82 -52.57
C ALA A 58 -28.61 27.46 -51.08
N LEU A 59 -29.83 27.22 -50.57
CA LEU A 59 -30.06 26.81 -49.19
C LEU A 59 -29.46 25.43 -48.90
N LYS A 60 -29.59 24.46 -49.82
CA LYS A 60 -28.94 23.14 -49.68
C LYS A 60 -27.41 23.25 -49.60
N ILE A 61 -26.79 24.11 -50.42
CA ILE A 61 -25.34 24.36 -50.41
C ILE A 61 -24.91 25.01 -49.08
N LEU A 62 -25.65 25.99 -48.59
CA LEU A 62 -25.33 26.64 -47.31
C LEU A 62 -25.49 25.69 -46.12
N GLN A 63 -26.51 24.82 -46.14
CA GLN A 63 -26.70 23.81 -45.11
C GLN A 63 -25.59 22.75 -45.12
N SER A 64 -25.23 22.23 -46.29
CA SER A 64 -24.14 21.26 -46.40
C SER A 64 -22.82 21.87 -45.90
N ARG A 65 -22.51 23.10 -46.32
CA ARG A 65 -21.36 23.86 -45.82
C ARG A 65 -21.39 24.01 -44.29
N ALA A 66 -22.52 24.40 -43.70
CA ALA A 66 -22.63 24.56 -42.26
C ALA A 66 -22.41 23.23 -41.50
N VAL A 67 -22.86 22.10 -42.04
CA VAL A 67 -22.59 20.76 -41.47
C VAL A 67 -21.12 20.40 -41.59
N PHE A 68 -20.50 20.62 -42.75
CA PHE A 68 -19.07 20.37 -42.96
C PHE A 68 -18.19 21.25 -42.07
N ASP A 69 -18.51 22.53 -41.91
CA ASP A 69 -17.78 23.45 -41.04
C ASP A 69 -17.84 22.99 -39.57
N LYS A 70 -19.00 22.54 -39.09
CA LYS A 70 -19.15 21.93 -37.75
C LYS A 70 -18.35 20.64 -37.59
N ALA A 71 -18.38 19.75 -38.57
CA ALA A 71 -17.61 18.50 -38.53
C ALA A 71 -16.10 18.75 -38.55
N THR A 72 -15.66 19.73 -39.35
CA THR A 72 -14.25 20.12 -39.48
C THR A 72 -13.73 20.76 -38.19
N THR A 73 -14.49 21.68 -37.60
CA THR A 73 -14.14 22.31 -36.32
C THR A 73 -14.09 21.30 -35.19
N HIS A 74 -15.07 20.40 -35.09
CA HIS A 74 -15.08 19.32 -34.11
C HIS A 74 -13.83 18.42 -34.24
N THR A 75 -13.51 17.98 -35.46
CA THR A 75 -12.33 17.16 -35.72
C THR A 75 -11.04 17.88 -35.33
N LYS A 76 -10.91 19.17 -35.67
CA LYS A 76 -9.75 20.00 -35.30
C LYS A 76 -9.59 20.10 -33.78
N THR A 77 -10.68 20.33 -33.04
CA THR A 77 -10.65 20.39 -31.58
C THR A 77 -10.28 19.04 -30.95
N LEU A 78 -10.78 17.93 -31.49
CA LEU A 78 -10.40 16.60 -31.01
C LEU A 78 -8.92 16.30 -31.24
N LEU A 79 -8.39 16.65 -32.41
CA LEU A 79 -6.97 16.52 -32.74
C LEU A 79 -6.11 17.31 -31.74
N GLN A 80 -6.43 18.59 -31.52
CA GLN A 80 -5.72 19.45 -30.55
C GLN A 80 -5.74 18.85 -29.13
N LYS A 81 -6.90 18.40 -28.66
CA LYS A 81 -7.01 17.74 -27.36
C LYS A 81 -6.18 16.45 -27.28
N SER A 82 -6.09 15.70 -28.36
CA SER A 82 -5.26 14.49 -28.42
C SER A 82 -3.77 14.85 -28.38
N GLU A 83 -3.34 15.88 -29.10
CA GLU A 83 -1.95 16.36 -29.10
C GLU A 83 -1.53 16.87 -27.71
N GLU A 84 -2.40 17.60 -27.02
CA GLU A 84 -2.16 18.06 -25.64
C GLU A 84 -1.99 16.90 -24.67
N ARG A 85 -2.86 15.88 -24.76
CA ARG A 85 -2.73 14.66 -23.94
C ARG A 85 -1.43 13.92 -24.25
N ASN A 86 -1.06 13.79 -25.52
CA ASN A 86 0.20 13.16 -25.91
C ASN A 86 1.41 13.90 -25.32
N LYS A 87 1.40 15.24 -25.31
CA LYS A 87 2.47 16.03 -24.68
C LYS A 87 2.56 15.82 -23.17
N VAL A 88 1.43 15.65 -22.48
CA VAL A 88 1.41 15.33 -21.04
C VAL A 88 2.00 13.95 -20.80
N LEU A 89 1.53 12.94 -21.54
CA LEU A 89 2.04 11.57 -21.45
C LEU A 89 3.54 11.50 -21.75
N GLU A 90 4.03 12.23 -22.75
CA GLU A 90 5.45 12.28 -23.08
C GLU A 90 6.29 12.83 -21.92
N LYS A 91 5.80 13.86 -21.21
CA LYS A 91 6.47 14.38 -20.01
C LYS A 91 6.49 13.37 -18.87
N GLU A 92 5.39 12.66 -18.65
CA GLU A 92 5.30 11.61 -17.63
C GLU A 92 6.25 10.46 -17.94
N VAL A 93 6.28 9.99 -19.19
CA VAL A 93 7.23 8.96 -19.65
C VAL A 93 8.67 9.40 -19.42
N ASN A 94 9.00 10.64 -19.79
CA ASN A 94 10.35 11.19 -19.56
C ASN A 94 10.70 11.27 -18.07
N ALA A 95 9.76 11.70 -17.23
CA ALA A 95 9.96 11.77 -15.77
C ALA A 95 10.18 10.37 -15.17
N LEU A 96 9.35 9.39 -15.55
CA LEU A 96 9.49 8.00 -15.12
C LEU A 96 10.80 7.39 -15.61
N GLN A 97 11.24 7.69 -16.83
CA GLN A 97 12.52 7.23 -17.35
C GLN A 97 13.70 7.76 -16.53
N TRP A 98 13.64 9.03 -16.13
CA TRP A 98 14.62 9.63 -15.21
C TRP A 98 14.59 8.95 -13.83
N GLU A 99 13.40 8.72 -13.28
CA GLU A 99 13.27 8.05 -11.98
C GLU A 99 13.81 6.62 -12.01
N ILE A 100 13.53 5.86 -13.07
CA ILE A 100 14.06 4.51 -13.26
C ILE A 100 15.58 4.53 -13.31
N THR A 101 16.18 5.41 -14.12
CA THR A 101 17.65 5.49 -14.26
C THR A 101 18.31 5.94 -12.97
N PHE A 102 17.72 6.91 -12.26
CA PHE A 102 18.18 7.33 -10.94
C PHE A 102 18.14 6.18 -9.92
N ASN A 103 17.01 5.48 -9.84
CA ASN A 103 16.86 4.34 -8.93
C ASN A 103 17.84 3.20 -9.27
N GLN A 104 18.08 2.92 -10.56
CA GLN A 104 19.07 1.93 -10.98
C GLN A 104 20.50 2.28 -10.53
N VAL A 105 20.87 3.57 -10.51
CA VAL A 105 22.18 4.01 -10.00
C VAL A 105 22.21 3.87 -8.48
N GLN A 106 21.14 4.28 -7.78
CA GLN A 106 21.04 4.13 -6.33
C GLN A 106 21.17 2.66 -5.88
N PHE A 107 20.46 1.74 -6.53
CA PHE A 107 20.55 0.31 -6.21
C PHE A 107 21.95 -0.25 -6.44
N ARG A 108 22.60 0.10 -7.55
CA ARG A 108 24.00 -0.31 -7.81
C ARG A 108 24.96 0.22 -6.75
N ASN A 109 24.80 1.45 -6.29
CA ASN A 109 25.65 2.02 -5.24
C ASN A 109 25.45 1.30 -3.90
N VAL A 110 24.21 0.98 -3.54
CA VAL A 110 23.89 0.23 -2.32
C VAL A 110 24.44 -1.19 -2.40
N GLU A 111 24.24 -1.87 -3.52
CA GLU A 111 24.77 -3.22 -3.77
C GLU A 111 26.30 -3.25 -3.64
N GLN A 112 27.00 -2.31 -4.29
CA GLN A 112 28.45 -2.22 -4.19
C GLN A 112 28.91 -1.93 -2.76
N SER A 113 28.24 -1.02 -2.04
CA SER A 113 28.57 -0.72 -0.64
C SER A 113 28.42 -1.94 0.27
N TRP A 114 27.38 -2.74 0.06
CA TRP A 114 27.17 -3.98 0.81
C TRP A 114 28.20 -5.05 0.47
N LYS A 115 28.58 -5.17 -0.81
CA LYS A 115 29.67 -6.05 -1.23
C LYS A 115 30.99 -5.67 -0.55
N ASP A 116 31.36 -4.40 -0.56
CA ASP A 116 32.59 -3.94 0.09
C ASP A 116 32.57 -4.18 1.61
N LYS A 117 31.41 -4.04 2.26
CA LYS A 117 31.25 -4.35 3.69
C LYS A 117 31.41 -5.84 3.96
N TYR A 118 30.80 -6.68 3.11
CA TYR A 118 30.92 -8.13 3.22
C TYR A 118 32.38 -8.57 3.06
N ASP A 119 33.07 -8.07 2.04
CA ASP A 119 34.47 -8.40 1.77
C ASP A 119 35.39 -7.98 2.94
N ARG A 120 35.13 -6.81 3.55
CA ARG A 120 35.83 -6.37 4.78
C ARG A 120 35.60 -7.36 5.94
N VAL A 121 34.36 -7.71 6.24
CA VAL A 121 34.04 -8.65 7.32
C VAL A 121 34.65 -10.03 7.08
N CYS A 122 34.66 -10.52 5.83
CA CYS A 122 35.33 -11.76 5.48
C CYS A 122 36.85 -11.70 5.72
N SER A 123 37.48 -10.58 5.38
CA SER A 123 38.90 -10.35 5.63
C SER A 123 39.22 -10.32 7.13
N ASP A 124 38.41 -9.60 7.89
CA ASP A 124 38.54 -9.50 9.35
C ASP A 124 38.35 -10.88 10.01
N ASN A 125 37.30 -11.61 9.64
CA ASN A 125 37.05 -12.97 10.14
C ASN A 125 38.21 -13.92 9.84
N LYS A 126 38.82 -13.81 8.65
CA LYS A 126 40.01 -14.59 8.32
C LYS A 126 41.17 -14.26 9.26
N SER A 127 41.47 -12.97 9.43
CA SER A 127 42.55 -12.53 10.32
C SER A 127 42.34 -12.92 11.79
N LEU A 128 41.09 -12.88 12.28
CA LEU A 128 40.72 -13.34 13.61
C LEU A 128 40.85 -14.86 13.75
N GLY A 129 40.50 -15.59 12.69
CA GLY A 129 40.70 -17.04 12.61
C GLY A 129 42.18 -17.41 12.72
N ASP A 130 43.04 -16.77 11.93
CA ASP A 130 44.49 -16.97 11.96
C ASP A 130 45.06 -16.65 13.36
N SER A 131 44.66 -15.51 13.94
CA SER A 131 45.11 -15.12 15.29
C SER A 131 44.64 -16.09 16.39
N LEU A 132 43.43 -16.64 16.26
CA LEU A 132 42.91 -17.64 17.20
C LEU A 132 43.70 -18.95 17.10
N GLU A 133 44.06 -19.37 15.89
CA GLU A 133 44.89 -20.55 15.66
C GLU A 133 46.29 -20.39 16.26
N ASP A 134 46.92 -19.23 16.05
CA ASP A 134 48.19 -18.87 16.67
C ASP A 134 48.10 -18.96 18.20
N LYS A 135 47.07 -18.35 18.81
CA LYS A 135 46.86 -18.41 20.26
C LYS A 135 46.56 -19.82 20.77
N ALA A 136 45.86 -20.64 19.99
CA ALA A 136 45.63 -22.04 20.33
C ALA A 136 46.92 -22.88 20.25
N SER A 137 47.85 -22.52 19.36
CA SER A 137 49.17 -23.15 19.27
C SER A 137 50.07 -22.76 20.45
N GLU A 138 50.14 -21.47 20.80
CA GLU A 138 50.85 -20.96 21.98
C GLU A 138 50.35 -21.63 23.26
N LEU A 139 49.03 -21.73 23.44
CA LEU A 139 48.42 -22.36 24.60
C LEU A 139 48.76 -23.86 24.68
N ARG A 140 48.80 -24.58 23.55
CA ARG A 140 49.25 -25.97 23.52
C ARG A 140 50.72 -26.10 23.93
N GLN A 141 51.58 -25.22 23.44
CA GLN A 141 52.99 -25.21 23.81
C GLN A 141 53.16 -24.98 25.31
N VAL A 142 52.57 -23.92 25.87
CA VAL A 142 52.63 -23.61 27.31
C VAL A 142 52.07 -24.75 28.15
N LYS A 143 50.97 -25.40 27.73
CA LYS A 143 50.45 -26.59 28.42
C LYS A 143 51.45 -27.74 28.44
N SER A 144 52.14 -28.00 27.33
CA SER A 144 53.15 -29.05 27.24
C SER A 144 54.38 -28.75 28.10
N GLU A 145 54.84 -27.50 28.11
CA GLU A 145 55.94 -27.04 28.95
C GLU A 145 55.59 -27.14 30.44
N ASN A 146 54.38 -26.72 30.83
CA ASN A 146 53.90 -26.84 32.20
C ASN A 146 53.79 -28.31 32.64
N ALA A 147 53.34 -29.20 31.76
CA ALA A 147 53.29 -30.64 32.03
C ALA A 147 54.70 -31.22 32.22
N TYR A 148 55.65 -30.83 31.36
CA TYR A 148 57.05 -31.23 31.45
C TYR A 148 57.70 -30.75 32.75
N LEU A 149 57.55 -29.46 33.09
CA LEU A 149 58.08 -28.90 34.34
C LEU A 149 57.43 -29.55 35.56
N SER A 150 56.11 -29.80 35.53
CA SER A 150 55.41 -30.50 36.60
C SER A 150 55.96 -31.92 36.80
N GLN A 151 56.28 -32.63 35.71
CA GLN A 151 56.91 -33.94 35.77
C GLN A 151 58.33 -33.85 36.36
N GLN A 152 59.16 -32.91 35.90
CA GLN A 152 60.49 -32.71 36.46
C GLN A 152 60.46 -32.40 37.97
N CYS A 153 59.50 -31.57 38.41
CA CYS A 153 59.30 -31.30 39.83
C CYS A 153 58.99 -32.59 40.63
N LEU A 154 58.16 -33.48 40.09
CA LEU A 154 57.85 -34.76 40.73
C LEU A 154 59.06 -35.70 40.77
N GLU A 155 59.86 -35.75 39.70
CA GLU A 155 61.09 -36.55 39.65
C GLU A 155 62.14 -36.05 40.65
N LEU A 156 62.35 -34.73 40.72
CA LEU A 156 63.23 -34.11 41.72
C LEU A 156 62.73 -34.39 43.15
N LEU A 157 61.42 -34.29 43.40
CA LEU A 157 60.84 -34.63 44.69
C LEU A 157 61.06 -36.09 45.08
N ALA A 158 60.94 -37.02 44.12
CA ALA A 158 61.15 -38.44 44.36
C ALA A 158 62.61 -38.77 44.77
N MET A 159 63.59 -37.94 44.39
CA MET A 159 64.99 -38.11 44.80
C MET A 159 65.31 -37.61 46.22
N LEU A 160 64.43 -36.82 46.84
CA LEU A 160 64.61 -36.30 48.19
C LEU A 160 64.26 -37.34 49.27
N ASN A 161 64.80 -37.17 50.48
CA ASN A 161 64.41 -38.02 51.61
C ASN A 161 63.04 -37.62 52.19
N VAL A 162 62.42 -38.51 52.97
CA VAL A 162 61.05 -38.34 53.49
C VAL A 162 60.88 -37.10 54.38
N LYS A 163 61.96 -36.66 55.08
CA LYS A 163 61.92 -35.43 55.89
C LYS A 163 61.90 -34.19 54.99
N GLU A 164 62.74 -34.16 53.96
CA GLU A 164 62.81 -33.06 52.98
C GLU A 164 61.51 -32.95 52.16
N GLN A 165 60.95 -34.08 51.72
CA GLN A 165 59.65 -34.12 51.03
C GLN A 165 58.53 -33.53 51.90
N LYS A 166 58.48 -33.85 53.19
CA LYS A 166 57.49 -33.29 54.12
C LYS A 166 57.68 -31.79 54.35
N MET A 167 58.93 -31.32 54.45
CA MET A 167 59.20 -29.87 54.54
C MET A 167 58.77 -29.13 53.28
N PHE A 168 59.02 -29.70 52.09
CA PHE A 168 58.58 -29.10 50.82
C PHE A 168 57.04 -29.09 50.69
N GLN A 169 56.37 -30.20 50.97
CA GLN A 169 54.91 -30.26 50.96
C GLN A 169 54.27 -29.31 51.98
N GLY A 170 54.93 -29.09 53.13
CA GLY A 170 54.52 -28.09 54.11
C GLY A 170 54.77 -26.64 53.68
N SER A 171 55.69 -26.40 52.73
CA SER A 171 55.97 -25.07 52.17
C SER A 171 55.09 -24.70 50.97
N LEU A 172 54.43 -25.68 50.35
CA LEU A 172 53.48 -25.44 49.26
C LEU A 172 52.25 -24.72 49.82
N PRO A 173 51.76 -23.65 49.14
CA PRO A 173 50.50 -23.05 49.50
C PRO A 173 49.41 -24.13 49.48
N ALA A 174 48.60 -24.18 50.53
CA ALA A 174 47.50 -25.14 50.63
C ALA A 174 46.70 -25.06 49.33
N ARG A 175 46.71 -26.13 48.53
CA ARG A 175 45.81 -26.26 47.37
C ARG A 175 44.40 -26.30 47.93
N SER A 176 43.82 -25.13 48.15
CA SER A 176 42.47 -25.01 48.68
C SER A 176 41.52 -25.53 47.61
N SER A 177 41.08 -26.77 47.78
CA SER A 177 39.91 -27.34 47.11
C SER A 177 38.58 -26.69 47.54
N MET A 178 38.65 -25.56 48.24
CA MET A 178 37.54 -24.70 48.63
C MET A 178 37.91 -23.22 48.51
N VAL A 179 38.53 -22.81 47.40
CA VAL A 179 38.29 -21.42 46.95
C VAL A 179 36.82 -21.40 46.56
N ARG A 180 35.94 -21.00 47.49
CA ARG A 180 34.63 -20.45 47.13
C ARG A 180 34.92 -19.50 45.98
N GLU A 181 34.37 -19.77 44.80
CA GLU A 181 34.59 -19.04 43.56
C GLU A 181 34.22 -17.56 43.75
N GLY A 182 35.08 -16.81 44.45
CA GLY A 182 35.23 -15.40 44.24
C GLY A 182 35.67 -15.34 42.79
N THR A 183 34.75 -14.92 41.91
CA THR A 183 35.03 -14.74 40.48
C THR A 183 36.43 -14.18 40.34
N ALA A 184 37.27 -14.69 39.44
CA ALA A 184 38.68 -14.27 39.34
C ALA A 184 38.88 -12.75 39.37
N LEU A 185 37.86 -11.99 38.96
CA LEU A 185 37.73 -10.55 39.12
C LEU A 185 37.65 -10.05 40.58
N GLU A 186 36.85 -10.65 41.46
CA GLU A 186 36.82 -10.32 42.89
C GLU A 186 38.21 -10.50 43.51
N LEU A 187 38.90 -11.62 43.24
CA LEU A 187 40.26 -11.85 43.74
C LEU A 187 41.28 -10.86 43.15
N ALA A 188 41.15 -10.50 41.86
CA ALA A 188 41.99 -9.49 41.22
C ALA A 188 41.78 -8.09 41.81
N VAL A 189 40.54 -7.72 42.16
CA VAL A 189 40.23 -6.43 42.79
C VAL A 189 40.72 -6.40 44.23
N LEU A 190 40.61 -7.52 44.96
CA LEU A 190 41.13 -7.62 46.32
C LEU A 190 42.66 -7.50 46.36
N GLY A 191 43.35 -8.10 45.40
CA GLY A 191 44.81 -8.07 45.29
C GLY A 191 45.42 -6.77 44.76
N ALA A 192 44.61 -5.84 44.26
CA ALA A 192 45.08 -4.55 43.73
C ALA A 192 45.26 -3.46 44.81
N CYS A 193 44.86 -3.74 46.05
CA CYS A 193 45.01 -2.83 47.19
C CYS A 193 46.41 -2.95 47.80
N ASN A 194 47.15 -1.83 47.88
CA ASN A 194 48.49 -1.79 48.49
C ASN A 194 48.47 -1.46 49.99
N CYS A 195 47.31 -1.57 50.67
CA CYS A 195 47.23 -1.27 52.08
C CYS A 195 47.87 -2.38 52.91
N SER A 196 48.85 -2.02 53.73
CA SER A 196 49.48 -2.93 54.69
C SER A 196 48.48 -3.34 55.77
N THR A 197 47.83 -4.49 55.60
CA THR A 197 46.94 -5.09 56.58
C THR A 197 47.68 -6.23 57.28
N SER A 198 47.54 -6.31 58.60
CA SER A 198 48.08 -7.40 59.40
C SER A 198 47.10 -8.56 59.36
N GLU A 199 47.57 -9.66 58.77
CA GLU A 199 47.09 -11.05 58.81
C GLU A 199 45.61 -11.34 58.43
N GLU A 200 45.49 -12.12 57.35
CA GLU A 200 44.34 -12.92 56.88
C GLU A 200 43.10 -12.23 56.27
N GLU A 201 42.80 -10.95 56.53
CA GLU A 201 41.63 -10.28 55.92
C GLU A 201 41.97 -9.16 54.91
N PRO A 202 41.25 -9.07 53.77
CA PRO A 202 41.48 -7.99 52.80
C PRO A 202 41.09 -6.62 53.38
N CYS A 203 41.91 -5.61 53.09
CA CYS A 203 41.70 -4.21 53.49
C CYS A 203 40.26 -3.73 53.18
N PRO A 204 39.63 -2.87 54.01
CA PRO A 204 38.26 -2.40 53.79
C PRO A 204 38.07 -1.66 52.46
N CYS A 205 39.13 -1.03 51.94
CA CYS A 205 39.13 -0.44 50.59
C CYS A 205 39.09 -1.50 49.48
N ALA A 206 39.80 -2.62 49.61
CA ALA A 206 39.68 -3.76 48.69
C ALA A 206 38.28 -4.35 48.72
N GLN A 207 37.73 -4.57 49.92
CA GLN A 207 36.38 -5.12 50.07
C GLN A 207 35.33 -4.21 49.43
N SER A 208 35.41 -2.91 49.68
CA SER A 208 34.51 -1.91 49.10
C SER A 208 34.67 -1.82 47.57
N ALA A 209 35.90 -1.89 47.06
CA ALA A 209 36.16 -1.91 45.62
C ALA A 209 35.63 -3.18 44.95
N ALA A 210 35.80 -4.35 45.57
CA ALA A 210 35.29 -5.62 45.08
C ALA A 210 33.76 -5.64 45.06
N ALA A 211 33.12 -5.17 46.14
CA ALA A 211 31.66 -5.03 46.23
C ALA A 211 31.11 -4.05 45.17
N SER A 212 31.75 -2.90 45.00
CA SER A 212 31.37 -1.91 43.97
C SER A 212 31.54 -2.48 42.57
N ARG A 213 32.62 -3.22 42.31
CA ARG A 213 32.88 -3.84 41.01
C ARG A 213 31.86 -4.94 40.70
N LYS A 214 31.48 -5.74 41.70
CA LYS A 214 30.40 -6.73 41.62
C LYS A 214 29.07 -6.07 41.28
N GLN A 215 28.74 -4.97 41.95
CA GLN A 215 27.52 -4.21 41.69
C GLN A 215 27.50 -3.63 40.27
N VAL A 216 28.62 -3.09 39.78
CA VAL A 216 28.74 -2.59 38.40
C VAL A 216 28.52 -3.70 37.38
N LEU A 217 29.02 -4.91 37.63
CA LEU A 217 28.78 -6.05 36.74
C LEU A 217 27.31 -6.47 36.74
N GLN A 218 26.68 -6.56 37.90
CA GLN A 218 25.25 -6.87 38.01
C GLN A 218 24.40 -5.84 37.26
N LEU A 219 24.70 -4.55 37.43
CA LEU A 219 24.01 -3.47 36.72
C LEU A 219 24.23 -3.53 35.20
N ARG A 220 25.43 -3.90 34.74
CA ARG A 220 25.69 -4.10 33.30
C ARG A 220 24.88 -5.26 32.73
N GLN A 221 24.81 -6.38 33.45
CA GLN A 221 23.98 -7.53 33.04
C GLN A 221 22.51 -7.16 32.98
N GLU A 222 21.99 -6.45 33.98
CA GLU A 222 20.61 -5.96 33.97
C GLU A 222 20.36 -5.01 32.79
N LEU A 223 21.30 -4.10 32.52
CA LEU A 223 21.20 -3.16 31.40
C LEU A 223 21.16 -3.90 30.05
N ASP A 224 21.96 -4.94 29.88
CA ASP A 224 21.95 -5.76 28.66
C ASP A 224 20.65 -6.55 28.51
N VAL A 225 20.09 -7.07 29.61
CA VAL A 225 18.75 -7.70 29.61
C VAL A 225 17.67 -6.68 29.22
N GLN A 226 17.73 -5.47 29.76
CA GLN A 226 16.76 -4.42 29.44
C GLN A 226 16.89 -3.95 27.98
N LYS A 227 18.10 -3.88 27.43
CA LYS A 227 18.30 -3.62 25.99
C LYS A 227 17.65 -4.68 25.12
N LYS A 228 17.85 -5.97 25.44
CA LYS A 228 17.20 -7.08 24.72
C LYS A 228 15.67 -6.98 24.79
N ARG A 229 15.11 -6.74 25.99
CA ARG A 229 13.66 -6.54 26.17
C ARG A 229 13.14 -5.35 25.36
N LYS A 230 13.89 -4.26 25.30
CA LYS A 230 13.56 -3.09 24.48
C LYS A 230 13.53 -3.46 23.01
N GLU A 231 14.57 -4.12 22.50
CA GLU A 231 14.64 -4.58 21.10
C GLU A 231 13.46 -5.50 20.74
N GLU A 232 13.13 -6.46 21.60
CA GLU A 232 11.97 -7.34 21.45
C GLU A 232 10.64 -6.54 21.39
N ALA A 233 10.49 -5.53 22.23
CA ALA A 233 9.32 -4.65 22.22
C ALA A 233 9.22 -3.84 20.91
N TYR A 234 10.36 -3.36 20.37
CA TYR A 234 10.38 -2.68 19.07
C TYR A 234 9.98 -3.61 17.93
N VAL A 235 10.54 -4.83 17.88
CA VAL A 235 10.19 -5.82 16.86
C VAL A 235 8.71 -6.18 16.95
N THR A 236 8.19 -6.35 18.16
CA THR A 236 6.78 -6.66 18.40
C THR A 236 5.86 -5.50 17.95
N ALA A 237 6.22 -4.26 18.28
CA ALA A 237 5.46 -3.07 17.86
C ALA A 237 5.45 -2.92 16.33
N ASP A 238 6.58 -3.18 15.65
CA ASP A 238 6.66 -3.13 14.20
C ASP A 238 5.82 -4.23 13.55
N ALA A 239 5.83 -5.44 14.10
CA ALA A 239 4.96 -6.53 13.66
C ALA A 239 3.47 -6.14 13.76
N PHE A 240 3.05 -5.51 14.86
CA PHE A 240 1.69 -5.00 15.01
C PHE A 240 1.36 -3.90 14.00
N ARG A 241 2.29 -2.97 13.76
CA ARG A 241 2.14 -1.91 12.76
C ARG A 241 1.92 -2.50 11.37
N ILE A 242 2.76 -3.44 10.96
CA ILE A 242 2.67 -4.12 9.65
C ILE A 242 1.34 -4.89 9.54
N ALA A 243 0.96 -5.64 10.56
CA ALA A 243 -0.31 -6.38 10.56
C ALA A 243 -1.52 -5.43 10.43
N PHE A 244 -1.49 -4.30 11.14
CA PHE A 244 -2.53 -3.29 11.06
C PHE A 244 -2.60 -2.62 9.68
N GLU A 245 -1.46 -2.29 9.09
CA GLU A 245 -1.38 -1.76 7.71
C GLU A 245 -1.91 -2.77 6.69
N GLN A 246 -1.58 -4.05 6.84
CA GLN A 246 -2.13 -5.11 5.99
C GLN A 246 -3.65 -5.22 6.14
N GLN A 247 -4.17 -5.11 7.37
CA GLN A 247 -5.61 -5.13 7.62
C GLN A 247 -6.31 -3.93 6.96
N LEU A 248 -5.76 -2.71 7.08
CA LEU A 248 -6.29 -1.53 6.44
C LEU A 248 -6.26 -1.64 4.92
N LYS A 249 -5.16 -2.14 4.36
CA LYS A 249 -5.02 -2.36 2.92
C LYS A 249 -6.06 -3.38 2.41
N ARG A 250 -6.21 -4.52 3.09
CA ARG A 250 -7.23 -5.53 2.75
C ARG A 250 -8.65 -4.95 2.81
N ARG A 251 -8.98 -4.18 3.86
CA ARG A 251 -10.28 -3.52 3.99
C ARG A 251 -10.50 -2.46 2.90
N SER A 252 -9.47 -1.68 2.60
CA SER A 252 -9.49 -0.68 1.53
C SER A 252 -9.68 -1.34 0.16
N ASP A 253 -8.95 -2.41 -0.14
CA ASP A 253 -9.03 -3.15 -1.40
C ASP A 253 -10.40 -3.85 -1.54
N GLN A 254 -10.95 -4.39 -0.46
CA GLN A 254 -12.31 -4.94 -0.45
C GLN A 254 -13.37 -3.84 -0.64
N THR A 255 -13.19 -2.68 -0.01
CA THR A 255 -14.06 -1.51 -0.23
C THR A 255 -13.96 -1.05 -1.69
N PHE A 256 -12.75 -1.02 -2.25
CA PHE A 256 -12.52 -0.66 -3.64
C PHE A 256 -13.20 -1.64 -4.60
N ARG A 257 -13.11 -2.95 -4.35
CA ARG A 257 -13.79 -3.98 -5.14
C ARG A 257 -15.32 -3.87 -5.06
N LEU A 258 -15.87 -3.53 -3.89
CA LEU A 258 -17.30 -3.22 -3.72
C LEU A 258 -17.70 -1.96 -4.53
N THR A 259 -16.88 -0.91 -4.51
CA THR A 259 -17.14 0.31 -5.31
C THR A 259 -16.93 0.12 -6.82
N GLU A 260 -16.01 -0.77 -7.23
CA GLU A 260 -15.74 -1.08 -8.63
C GLU A 260 -16.83 -1.97 -9.23
N THR A 261 -17.35 -2.93 -8.45
CA THR A 261 -18.56 -3.69 -8.83
C THR A 261 -19.81 -2.81 -8.86
N GLU A 262 -19.91 -1.78 -8.00
CA GLU A 262 -20.94 -0.71 -8.12
C GLU A 262 -20.80 0.14 -9.41
N GLY A 263 -19.58 0.40 -9.88
CA GLY A 263 -19.31 1.23 -11.05
C GLY A 263 -19.75 0.61 -12.37
N HIS A 264 -19.68 -0.72 -12.49
CA HIS A 264 -20.02 -1.46 -13.72
C HIS A 264 -21.53 -1.62 -13.96
N LEU A 265 -22.39 -1.32 -12.98
CA LEU A 265 -23.85 -1.49 -13.06
C LEU A 265 -24.61 -0.20 -13.43
N ARG A 266 -23.91 0.92 -13.69
CA ARG A 266 -24.53 2.24 -13.91
C ARG A 266 -25.11 2.50 -15.31
N LYS A 267 -25.12 1.53 -16.23
CA LYS A 267 -25.40 1.84 -17.64
C LYS A 267 -26.87 1.81 -18.06
N ASP A 268 -27.78 1.15 -17.34
CA ASP A 268 -29.11 0.88 -17.90
C ASP A 268 -30.30 1.23 -16.97
N VAL A 269 -31.04 2.26 -17.41
CA VAL A 269 -32.50 2.53 -17.31
C VAL A 269 -33.12 3.09 -15.97
N PRO A 270 -34.38 3.62 -15.96
CA PRO A 270 -34.70 5.01 -15.62
C PRO A 270 -35.62 5.20 -14.38
N ARG A 271 -35.73 6.46 -13.93
CA ARG A 271 -36.46 6.91 -12.72
C ARG A 271 -37.98 6.65 -12.73
N ALA A 272 -38.51 6.14 -11.61
CA ALA A 272 -39.89 6.33 -11.17
C ALA A 272 -39.93 6.74 -9.68
N ARG A 273 -40.88 7.64 -9.34
CA ARG A 273 -41.09 8.32 -8.05
C ARG A 273 -41.91 7.45 -7.08
N LYS A 274 -41.72 7.59 -5.75
CA LYS A 274 -42.79 7.88 -4.75
C LYS A 274 -42.32 7.99 -3.28
N GLU A 275 -43.26 8.50 -2.48
CA GLU A 275 -43.23 9.19 -1.18
C GLU A 275 -43.02 8.36 0.11
N GLU A 276 -42.73 9.14 1.17
CA GLU A 276 -42.81 9.09 2.64
C GLU A 276 -43.43 7.92 3.44
N GLY A 277 -42.91 7.71 4.69
CA GLY A 277 -43.75 7.42 5.87
C GLY A 277 -43.36 6.29 6.87
N MET A 278 -42.92 6.68 8.09
CA MET A 278 -43.18 6.11 9.44
C MET A 278 -42.39 4.92 10.07
N SER A 279 -42.25 5.04 11.40
CA SER A 279 -41.38 4.40 12.41
C SER A 279 -41.87 3.06 13.00
N GLY A 280 -40.94 2.16 13.34
CA GLY A 280 -41.19 0.93 14.10
C GLY A 280 -39.87 0.26 14.57
N SER A 281 -39.87 -0.27 15.80
CA SER A 281 -38.75 -0.88 16.53
C SER A 281 -37.80 -1.73 15.67
N LEU A 282 -36.54 -1.31 15.56
CA LEU A 282 -35.54 -1.92 14.67
C LEU A 282 -35.06 -3.29 15.20
N SER A 283 -35.25 -4.35 14.42
CA SER A 283 -34.67 -5.68 14.66
C SER A 283 -33.13 -5.64 14.67
N VAL A 284 -32.45 -6.65 15.24
CA VAL A 284 -30.98 -6.73 15.23
C VAL A 284 -30.41 -6.61 13.81
N ALA A 285 -31.11 -7.19 12.82
CA ALA A 285 -30.79 -7.05 11.40
C ALA A 285 -30.91 -5.60 10.92
N GLN A 286 -31.92 -4.85 11.39
CA GLN A 286 -32.07 -3.42 11.11
C GLN A 286 -31.05 -2.54 11.86
N ARG A 287 -30.59 -2.92 13.06
CA ARG A 287 -29.49 -2.27 13.77
C ARG A 287 -28.14 -2.48 13.07
N LEU A 288 -27.87 -3.69 12.59
CA LEU A 288 -26.68 -4.02 11.79
C LEU A 288 -26.70 -3.29 10.45
N LYS A 289 -27.87 -3.20 9.81
CA LYS A 289 -28.06 -2.35 8.63
C LYS A 289 -27.76 -0.88 8.92
N GLY A 290 -28.20 -0.35 10.06
CA GLY A 290 -27.92 1.03 10.47
C GLY A 290 -26.43 1.33 10.70
N LEU A 291 -25.67 0.35 11.20
CA LEU A 291 -24.22 0.48 11.39
C LEU A 291 -23.45 0.40 10.06
N LEU A 292 -23.92 -0.37 9.09
CA LEU A 292 -23.32 -0.48 7.75
C LEU A 292 -23.74 0.66 6.81
N LEU A 293 -24.92 1.27 7.03
CA LEU A 293 -25.48 2.35 6.21
C LEU A 293 -25.30 3.76 6.80
N SER A 294 -24.60 3.93 7.93
CA SER A 294 -24.32 5.26 8.54
C SER A 294 -23.30 6.12 7.76
N THR A 295 -22.93 5.71 6.55
CA THR A 295 -22.39 6.59 5.51
C THR A 295 -23.26 6.41 4.27
N ALA A 296 -24.36 7.17 4.18
CA ALA A 296 -25.10 7.29 2.94
C ALA A 296 -25.68 8.70 2.78
N GLU A 297 -25.15 9.45 1.80
CA GLU A 297 -26.07 10.20 0.94
C GLU A 297 -26.96 9.18 0.24
N GLY A 298 -28.25 9.30 0.50
CA GLY A 298 -29.22 8.23 0.29
C GLY A 298 -29.52 7.90 -1.16
N ARG A 299 -29.93 6.65 -1.37
CA ARG A 299 -31.27 6.39 -1.90
C ARG A 299 -31.70 4.96 -1.59
N LYS A 300 -32.91 4.88 -1.02
CA LYS A 300 -33.74 3.70 -0.79
C LYS A 300 -33.71 2.81 -2.04
N LEU A 301 -33.31 1.54 -1.90
CA LEU A 301 -33.86 0.50 -2.77
C LEU A 301 -33.96 -0.84 -2.05
N GLU A 302 -35.06 -1.48 -2.38
CA GLU A 302 -35.64 -2.68 -1.80
C GLU A 302 -34.72 -3.88 -2.00
N ILE A 303 -34.79 -4.74 -0.99
CA ILE A 303 -33.95 -5.90 -0.81
C ILE A 303 -34.52 -7.04 -1.64
N GLN A 304 -33.64 -7.75 -2.33
CA GLN A 304 -33.81 -9.15 -2.71
C GLN A 304 -32.52 -9.82 -2.20
N ASP A 305 -32.35 -10.06 -0.89
CA ASP A 305 -32.92 -11.09 0.00
C ASP A 305 -32.55 -12.50 -0.47
N ASP A 306 -31.25 -12.82 -0.42
CA ASP A 306 -30.87 -14.09 0.20
C ASP A 306 -30.17 -13.84 1.55
N PRO A 307 -30.92 -13.91 2.68
CA PRO A 307 -30.33 -13.79 4.01
C PRO A 307 -29.32 -14.91 4.30
N ALA A 308 -29.36 -16.04 3.56
CA ALA A 308 -28.41 -17.14 3.72
C ALA A 308 -27.01 -16.76 3.26
N GLU A 309 -26.84 -16.05 2.14
CA GLU A 309 -25.52 -15.60 1.67
C GLU A 309 -24.90 -14.53 2.58
N THR A 310 -25.74 -13.63 3.10
CA THR A 310 -25.28 -12.61 4.07
C THR A 310 -24.90 -13.25 5.40
N LEU A 311 -25.67 -14.23 5.88
CA LEU A 311 -25.34 -14.99 7.08
C LEU A 311 -24.10 -15.86 6.87
N GLN A 312 -23.93 -16.47 5.69
CA GLN A 312 -22.74 -17.28 5.36
C GLN A 312 -21.48 -16.42 5.37
N MET A 313 -21.50 -15.24 4.75
CA MET A 313 -20.38 -14.29 4.78
C MET A 313 -20.04 -13.82 6.21
N LEU A 314 -21.05 -13.57 7.05
CA LEU A 314 -20.84 -13.20 8.46
C LEU A 314 -20.31 -14.38 9.30
N VAL A 315 -20.78 -15.60 9.02
CA VAL A 315 -20.28 -16.82 9.64
C VAL A 315 -18.84 -17.11 9.21
N ASP A 316 -18.47 -16.85 7.96
CA ASP A 316 -17.10 -16.99 7.46
C ASP A 316 -16.16 -15.92 8.05
N LEU A 317 -16.67 -14.71 8.31
CA LEU A 317 -15.95 -13.66 9.04
C LEU A 317 -15.73 -14.00 10.53
N LEU A 318 -16.65 -14.76 11.15
CA LEU A 318 -16.54 -15.19 12.55
C LEU A 318 -15.78 -16.52 12.71
N ASN A 319 -15.76 -17.36 11.67
CA ASN A 319 -14.99 -18.60 11.60
C ASN A 319 -13.69 -18.40 10.80
N ASP A 320 -12.91 -17.37 11.15
CA ASP A 320 -11.61 -17.15 10.54
C ASP A 320 -10.65 -18.30 10.95
N LYS A 321 -10.54 -19.29 10.06
CA LYS A 321 -9.68 -20.46 10.24
C LYS A 321 -8.20 -20.06 10.30
N GLU A 322 -7.82 -18.91 9.73
CA GLU A 322 -6.46 -18.40 9.83
C GLU A 322 -6.18 -17.82 11.23
N GLU A 323 -7.15 -17.15 11.86
CA GLU A 323 -7.05 -16.70 13.25
C GLU A 323 -6.94 -17.90 14.21
N ALA A 324 -7.79 -18.91 14.05
CA ALA A 324 -7.71 -20.14 14.84
C ALA A 324 -6.36 -20.85 14.66
N LEU A 325 -5.82 -20.92 13.44
CA LEU A 325 -4.49 -21.45 13.15
C LEU A 325 -3.37 -20.59 13.74
N ALA A 326 -3.50 -19.27 13.76
CA ALA A 326 -2.53 -18.37 14.37
C ALA A 326 -2.47 -18.54 15.89
N HIS A 327 -3.63 -18.64 16.55
CA HIS A 327 -3.73 -18.96 17.97
C HIS A 327 -3.18 -20.36 18.29
N GLN A 328 -3.47 -21.35 17.44
CA GLN A 328 -2.93 -22.71 17.58
C GLN A 328 -1.40 -22.73 17.45
N ARG A 329 -0.82 -22.03 16.47
CA ARG A 329 0.64 -21.89 16.30
C ARG A 329 1.29 -21.21 17.51
N LYS A 330 0.64 -20.18 18.07
CA LYS A 330 1.10 -19.50 19.30
C LYS A 330 1.14 -20.46 20.49
N VAL A 331 0.10 -21.27 20.70
CA VAL A 331 0.05 -22.25 21.79
C VAL A 331 1.14 -23.32 21.62
N SER A 332 1.31 -23.87 20.41
CA SER A 332 2.38 -24.83 20.12
C SER A 332 3.78 -24.25 20.38
N TYR A 333 4.02 -23.00 19.99
CA TYR A 333 5.30 -22.31 20.25
C TYR A 333 5.54 -22.09 21.75
N MET A 334 4.52 -21.67 22.52
CA MET A 334 4.65 -21.51 23.96
C MET A 334 4.91 -22.84 24.69
N LEU A 335 4.24 -23.92 24.27
CA LEU A 335 4.43 -25.26 24.86
C LEU A 335 5.83 -25.82 24.56
N ALA A 336 6.33 -25.64 23.33
CA ALA A 336 7.70 -26.04 22.96
C ALA A 336 8.73 -25.30 23.81
N ARG A 337 8.57 -23.98 23.99
CA ARG A 337 9.47 -23.16 24.83
C ARG A 337 9.43 -23.55 26.31
N ASN A 338 8.26 -23.88 26.84
CA ASN A 338 8.14 -24.36 28.22
C ASN A 338 8.80 -25.74 28.39
N SER A 339 8.68 -26.63 27.40
CA SER A 339 9.40 -27.91 27.37
C SER A 339 10.92 -27.71 27.36
N GLU A 340 11.44 -26.85 26.51
CA GLU A 340 12.88 -26.53 26.46
C GLU A 340 13.39 -25.87 27.76
N GLU A 341 12.55 -25.07 28.42
CA GLU A 341 12.91 -24.45 29.70
C GLU A 341 12.87 -25.45 30.86
N LEU A 342 11.97 -26.43 30.81
CA LEU A 342 11.93 -27.55 31.76
C LEU A 342 13.13 -28.48 31.56
N GLU A 343 13.50 -28.80 30.31
CA GLU A 343 14.70 -29.57 29.96
C GLU A 343 16.00 -28.90 30.37
N ARG A 344 16.05 -27.56 30.38
CA ARG A 344 17.22 -26.81 30.88
C ARG A 344 17.33 -26.76 32.42
N ARG A 345 16.27 -27.13 33.14
CA ARG A 345 16.21 -27.12 34.62
C ARG A 345 16.41 -28.51 35.23
N LEU A 346 16.26 -29.57 34.44
CA LEU A 346 16.68 -30.94 34.75
C LEU A 346 18.15 -31.13 34.39
#